data_AF-A2C906-F1
#
_entry.id   AF-A2C906-F1
#
_cell.length_a   1.000
_cell.length_b   1.000
_cell.length_c   1.000
_cell.angle_alpha   90.00
_cell.angle_beta   90.00
_cell.angle_gamma   90.00
#
_symmetry.space_group_name_H-M   'P 1'
#
loop_
_entity.id
_entity.type
_entity.pdbx_description
1 polymer ?
#
loop_
_entity_poly.entity_id
_entity_poly.type
_entity_poly.pdbx_seq_one_letter_code
_entity_poly.pdbx_strand_id
1 'polypeptide(L)'
;MAATTDAGVKDSEPGMLHHTFDQDPDDPHAFVWSEVYANDAAFLAHLANPIVGDYLAKHAELGDGFSVEVYGTIGAECRSAMAATGLPLKIFETRCGYSRF
;
A
#
# COMPACT_ATOMS: atom_id res chain seq x y z
N MET A 1 -11.27 11.21 2.45
CA MET A 1 -10.38 10.64 1.42
C MET A 1 -10.34 9.13 1.47
N ALA A 2 -9.97 8.52 2.61
CA ALA A 2 -9.79 7.06 2.71
C ALA A 2 -10.99 6.23 2.19
N ALA A 3 -12.23 6.56 2.59
CA ALA A 3 -13.41 5.83 2.11
C ALA A 3 -13.63 5.89 0.59
N THR A 4 -13.26 7.00 -0.06
CA THR A 4 -13.34 7.14 -1.52
C THR A 4 -12.25 6.31 -2.20
N THR A 5 -11.04 6.30 -1.64
CA THR A 5 -9.92 5.49 -2.11
C THR A 5 -10.25 4.00 -1.99
N ASP A 6 -10.75 3.56 -0.84
CA ASP A 6 -11.17 2.17 -0.61
C ASP A 6 -12.23 1.70 -1.61
N ALA A 7 -13.29 2.49 -1.82
CA ALA A 7 -14.32 2.16 -2.80
C ALA A 7 -13.74 2.03 -4.22
N GLY A 8 -12.86 2.94 -4.61
CA GLY A 8 -12.23 2.91 -5.93
C GLY A 8 -11.27 1.74 -6.13
N VAL A 9 -10.46 1.42 -5.11
CA VAL A 9 -9.57 0.25 -5.10
C VAL A 9 -10.39 -1.03 -5.19
N LYS A 10 -11.43 -1.18 -4.36
CA LYS A 10 -12.32 -2.35 -4.38
C LYS A 10 -12.95 -2.59 -5.76
N ASP A 11 -13.35 -1.52 -6.45
CA ASP A 11 -13.98 -1.63 -7.77
C ASP A 11 -12.98 -1.93 -8.89
N SER A 12 -11.72 -1.47 -8.77
CA SER A 12 -10.73 -1.54 -9.85
C SER A 12 -9.65 -2.62 -9.68
N GLU A 13 -9.47 -3.17 -8.47
CA GLU A 13 -8.35 -4.06 -8.13
C GLU A 13 -8.81 -5.42 -7.62
N PRO A 14 -9.18 -6.37 -8.50
CA PRO A 14 -9.60 -7.71 -8.07
C PRO A 14 -8.50 -8.53 -7.39
N GLY A 15 -7.24 -8.10 -7.51
CA GLY A 15 -6.09 -8.70 -6.85
C GLY A 15 -5.78 -8.17 -5.45
N MET A 16 -6.54 -7.16 -4.98
CA MET A 16 -6.48 -6.66 -3.61
C MET A 16 -7.31 -7.58 -2.68
N LEU A 17 -6.62 -8.40 -1.88
CA LEU A 17 -7.26 -9.40 -1.01
C LEU A 17 -7.70 -8.81 0.34
N HIS A 18 -7.01 -7.77 0.79
CA HIS A 18 -7.32 -7.07 2.03
C HIS A 18 -6.90 -5.61 1.90
N HIS A 19 -7.76 -4.70 2.33
CA HIS A 19 -7.52 -3.27 2.29
C HIS A 19 -8.31 -2.66 3.45
N THR A 20 -7.61 -2.18 4.47
CA THR A 20 -8.21 -1.59 5.68
C THR A 20 -7.46 -0.34 6.08
N PHE A 21 -8.17 0.61 6.68
CA PHE A 21 -7.65 1.87 7.16
C PHE A 21 -7.91 1.98 8.65
N ASP A 22 -6.86 1.86 9.44
CA ASP A 22 -6.95 1.77 10.89
C ASP A 22 -6.23 2.96 11.53
N GLN A 23 -6.80 3.45 12.63
CA GLN A 23 -6.21 4.53 13.43
C GLN A 23 -5.22 3.92 14.44
N ASP A 24 -4.08 4.58 14.63
CA ASP A 24 -3.15 4.21 15.69
C ASP A 24 -3.85 4.34 17.06
N PRO A 25 -3.76 3.32 17.94
CA PRO A 25 -4.44 3.35 19.24
C PRO A 25 -3.87 4.41 20.20
N ASP A 26 -2.63 4.82 19.99
CA ASP A 26 -1.88 5.74 20.86
C ASP A 26 -1.74 7.15 20.24
N ASP A 27 -1.98 7.32 18.93
CA ASP A 27 -2.00 8.61 18.24
C ASP A 27 -3.25 8.81 17.36
N PRO A 28 -4.19 9.70 17.76
CA PRO A 28 -5.43 9.91 17.00
C PRO A 28 -5.23 10.56 15.62
N HIS A 29 -4.03 11.03 15.28
CA HIS A 29 -3.72 11.61 13.96
C HIS A 29 -2.85 10.70 13.10
N ALA A 30 -2.45 9.53 13.61
CA ALA A 30 -1.72 8.53 12.85
C ALA A 30 -2.67 7.43 12.35
N PHE A 31 -2.48 7.03 11.09
CA PHE A 31 -3.31 6.04 10.43
C PHE A 31 -2.45 5.10 9.59
N VAL A 32 -2.92 3.86 9.44
CA VAL A 32 -2.21 2.82 8.70
C VAL A 32 -3.16 2.17 7.70
N TRP A 33 -2.70 2.06 6.46
CA TRP A 33 -3.28 1.12 5.50
C TRP A 33 -2.63 -0.25 5.69
N SER A 34 -3.45 -1.28 5.90
CA SER A 34 -2.99 -2.67 5.81
C SER A 34 -3.53 -3.29 4.52
N GLU A 35 -2.61 -3.69 3.66
CA GLU A 35 -2.91 -4.09 2.28
C GLU A 35 -2.30 -5.46 1.99
N VAL A 36 -3.10 -6.37 1.42
CA VAL A 36 -2.63 -7.69 1.00
C VAL A 36 -2.98 -7.91 -0.45
N TYR A 37 -1.96 -8.20 -1.25
CA TYR A 37 -2.07 -8.43 -2.69
C TYR A 37 -1.95 -9.90 -3.01
N ALA A 38 -2.70 -10.37 -3.99
CA ALA A 38 -2.66 -11.76 -4.43
C ALA A 38 -1.30 -12.17 -5.01
N ASN A 39 -0.56 -11.22 -5.61
CA ASN A 39 0.74 -11.40 -6.23
C ASN A 39 1.36 -10.04 -6.63
N ASP A 40 2.58 -10.09 -7.17
CA ASP A 40 3.31 -8.92 -7.69
C ASP A 40 2.55 -8.14 -8.76
N ALA A 41 1.81 -8.81 -9.66
CA ALA A 41 1.07 -8.11 -10.71
C ALA A 41 -0.09 -7.28 -10.14
N ALA A 42 -0.79 -7.80 -9.12
CA ALA A 42 -1.80 -7.05 -8.40
C ALA A 42 -1.19 -5.82 -7.69
N PHE A 43 -0.03 -6.00 -7.05
CA PHE A 43 0.64 -4.90 -6.39
C PHE A 43 1.16 -3.83 -7.38
N LEU A 44 1.69 -4.22 -8.54
CA LEU A 44 2.06 -3.27 -9.61
C LEU A 44 0.87 -2.49 -10.13
N ALA A 45 -0.28 -3.17 -10.31
CA ALA A 45 -1.51 -2.51 -10.72
C ALA A 45 -1.94 -1.45 -9.70
N HIS A 46 -1.83 -1.74 -8.40
CA HIS A 46 -2.12 -0.80 -7.34
C HIS A 46 -1.19 0.42 -7.35
N LEU A 47 0.13 0.20 -7.48
CA LEU A 47 1.12 1.28 -7.58
C LEU A 47 0.87 2.21 -8.78
N ALA A 48 0.27 1.68 -9.85
CA ALA A 48 -0.09 2.43 -11.04
C ALA A 48 -1.53 2.99 -11.00
N ASN A 49 -2.32 2.72 -9.96
CA ASN A 49 -3.71 3.14 -9.89
C ASN A 49 -3.80 4.66 -9.67
N PRO A 50 -4.44 5.41 -10.58
CA PRO A 50 -4.58 6.86 -10.42
C PRO A 50 -5.34 7.25 -9.14
N ILE A 51 -6.26 6.42 -8.65
CA ILE A 51 -7.01 6.68 -7.41
C ILE A 51 -6.06 6.69 -6.19
N VAL A 52 -5.05 5.82 -6.20
CA VAL A 52 -4.01 5.76 -5.17
C VAL A 52 -3.09 6.96 -5.28
N GLY A 53 -2.71 7.35 -6.49
CA GLY A 53 -1.94 8.58 -6.74
C GLY A 53 -2.66 9.84 -6.23
N ASP A 54 -3.96 9.97 -6.50
CA ASP A 54 -4.79 11.07 -5.99
C ASP A 54 -4.88 11.08 -4.46
N TYR A 55 -4.91 9.90 -3.84
CA TYR A 55 -4.88 9.78 -2.38
C TYR A 55 -3.55 10.30 -1.81
N LEU A 56 -2.41 9.86 -2.38
CA LEU A 56 -1.09 10.30 -1.95
C LEU A 56 -0.89 11.80 -2.13
N ALA A 57 -1.34 12.36 -3.26
CA ALA A 57 -1.25 13.80 -3.51
C ALA A 57 -2.01 14.62 -2.47
N LYS A 58 -3.27 14.25 -2.19
CA LYS A 58 -4.06 14.95 -1.17
C LYS A 58 -3.56 14.68 0.25
N HIS A 59 -2.95 13.52 0.51
CA HIS A 59 -2.32 13.25 1.80
C HIS A 59 -1.17 14.22 2.01
N ALA A 60 -0.33 14.45 0.98
CA ALA A 60 0.79 15.39 1.08
C ALA A 60 0.35 16.83 1.41
N GLU A 61 -0.91 17.20 1.15
CA GLU A 61 -1.48 18.49 1.56
C GLU A 61 -1.92 18.54 3.03
N LEU A 62 -2.21 17.39 3.64
CA LEU A 62 -2.89 17.29 4.94
C LEU A 62 -2.04 16.68 6.06
N GLY A 63 -1.09 15.80 5.73
CA GLY A 63 -0.34 15.02 6.70
C GLY A 63 1.16 15.34 6.69
N ASP A 64 1.80 15.11 7.83
CA ASP A 64 3.20 15.47 8.06
C ASP A 64 4.21 14.40 7.61
N GLY A 65 3.73 13.23 7.18
CA GLY A 65 4.58 12.16 6.69
C GLY A 65 3.79 10.95 6.18
N PHE A 66 4.43 10.17 5.30
CA PHE A 66 3.91 8.90 4.81
C PHE A 66 5.09 7.95 4.57
N SER A 67 5.00 6.72 5.05
CA SER A 67 6.04 5.70 4.87
C SER A 67 5.41 4.36 4.53
N VAL A 68 6.11 3.56 3.73
CA VAL A 68 5.65 2.26 3.26
C VAL A 68 6.55 1.17 3.78
N GLU A 69 5.94 0.14 4.37
CA GLU A 69 6.60 -1.12 4.69
C GLU A 69 6.01 -2.23 3.82
N VAL A 70 6.86 -3.02 3.17
CA VAL A 70 6.41 -4.13 2.33
C VAL A 70 7.03 -5.44 2.79
N TYR A 71 6.18 -6.45 2.96
CA TYR A 71 6.52 -7.76 3.49
C TYR A 71 6.27 -8.82 2.42
N GLY A 72 7.32 -9.54 2.00
CA GLY A 72 7.16 -10.56 0.97
C GLY A 72 8.40 -10.81 0.12
N THR A 73 8.28 -11.77 -0.81
CA THR A 73 9.24 -11.94 -1.90
C THR A 73 8.76 -11.14 -3.09
N ILE A 74 9.48 -10.07 -3.42
CA ILE A 74 9.05 -9.06 -4.39
C ILE A 74 9.98 -9.07 -5.61
N GLY A 75 9.41 -9.13 -6.80
CA GLY A 75 10.11 -9.04 -8.07
C GLY A 75 10.82 -7.70 -8.31
N ALA A 76 11.81 -7.70 -9.20
CA ALA A 76 12.62 -6.52 -9.50
C ALA A 76 11.80 -5.34 -10.08
N GLU A 77 10.74 -5.64 -10.84
CA GLU A 77 9.83 -4.65 -11.41
C GLU A 77 9.06 -3.90 -10.31
N CYS A 78 8.39 -4.63 -9.40
CA CYS A 78 7.73 -4.06 -8.23
C CYS A 78 8.69 -3.21 -7.40
N ARG A 79 9.93 -3.69 -7.17
CA ARG A 79 10.95 -2.93 -6.43
C ARG A 79 11.29 -1.61 -7.09
N SER A 80 11.41 -1.61 -8.41
CA SER A 80 11.71 -0.40 -9.19
C SER A 80 10.52 0.57 -9.17
N ALA A 81 9.29 0.05 -9.30
CA ALA A 81 8.07 0.85 -9.22
C ALA A 81 7.91 1.51 -7.84
N MET A 82 8.12 0.77 -6.75
CA MET A 82 8.07 1.34 -5.40
C MET A 82 9.14 2.41 -5.19
N ALA A 83 10.39 2.16 -5.62
CA ALA A 83 11.45 3.14 -5.51
C ALA A 83 11.15 4.43 -6.29
N ALA A 84 10.48 4.31 -7.44
CA ALA A 84 10.07 5.45 -8.25
C ALA A 84 8.99 6.34 -7.60
N THR A 85 8.28 5.85 -6.58
CA THR A 85 7.32 6.68 -5.81
C THR A 85 8.01 7.76 -4.99
N GLY A 86 9.29 7.59 -4.66
CA GLY A 86 10.05 8.50 -3.79
C GLY A 86 9.64 8.49 -2.32
N LEU A 87 8.69 7.63 -1.93
CA LEU A 87 8.25 7.50 -0.54
C LEU A 87 9.33 6.80 0.31
N PRO A 88 9.46 7.17 1.59
CA PRO A 88 10.20 6.37 2.56
C PRO A 88 9.74 4.91 2.52
N LEU A 89 10.63 4.00 2.14
CA LEU A 89 10.32 2.61 1.86
C LEU A 89 11.23 1.67 2.63
N LYS A 90 10.63 0.67 3.29
CA LYS A 90 11.34 -0.44 3.91
C LYS A 90 10.79 -1.77 3.41
N ILE A 91 11.67 -2.62 2.89
CA ILE A 91 11.30 -3.95 2.36
C ILE A 91 11.81 -5.03 3.30
N PHE A 92 10.88 -5.85 3.80
CA PHE A 92 11.15 -7.05 4.58
C PHE A 92 11.01 -8.27 3.67
N GLU A 93 12.14 -8.68 3.09
CA GLU A 93 12.18 -9.85 2.22
C GLU A 93 11.94 -11.14 3.02
N THR A 94 11.00 -11.95 2.57
CA THR A 94 10.69 -13.23 3.22
C THR A 94 11.87 -14.18 3.11
N ARG A 95 12.56 -14.40 4.24
CA ARG A 95 13.66 -15.38 4.37
C ARG A 95 13.27 -16.61 5.18
N CYS A 96 12.43 -16.40 6.20
CA CYS A 96 11.92 -17.42 7.08
C CYS A 96 10.43 -17.11 7.29
N GLY A 97 9.51 -17.99 6.90
CA GLY A 97 8.08 -17.71 6.99
C GLY A 97 7.23 -18.96 6.79
N TYR A 98 5.99 -18.89 7.29
CA TYR A 98 4.98 -19.94 7.16
C TYR A 98 3.72 -19.32 6.58
N SER A 99 3.20 -19.89 5.49
CA SER A 99 1.93 -19.48 4.90
C SER A 99 0.89 -20.58 5.13
N ARG A 100 -0.37 -20.19 5.29
CA ARG A 100 -1.52 -21.09 5.20
C ARG A 100 -2.31 -20.68 3.97
N PHE A 101 -2.66 -21.66 3.13
CA PHE A 101 -3.47 -21.46 1.92
C PHE A 101 -4.87 -22.00 2.18
#